data_AF-A0A849V9W8-F1
#
_entry.id   AF-A0A849V9W8-F1
#
_cell.length_a   1.000
_cell.length_b   1.000
_cell.length_c   1.000
_cell.angle_alpha   90.00
_cell.angle_beta   90.00
_cell.angle_gamma   90.00
#
_symmetry.space_group_name_H-M   'P 1'
#
loop_
_entity.id
_entity.type
_entity.pdbx_description
1 polymer ?
#
loop_
_entity_poly.entity_id
_entity_poly.type
_entity_poly.pdbx_seq_one_letter_code
_entity_poly.pdbx_strand_id
1 'polypeptide(L)'
;MEKITTSGSQVKSNIDDLIIPFGGGNPSPYSIPPVVVFSPAGPRDDDNPHNDVPVITSVTKDHFVIKSTNWGLSYVMNWIAIGE
;
A
#
# COMPACT_ATOMS: atom_id res chain seq x y z
N MET A 1 25.65 -5.18 -5.45
CA MET A 1 24.50 -4.27 -5.54
C MET A 1 23.81 -4.33 -4.19
N GLU A 2 23.60 -3.18 -3.54
CA GLU A 2 23.02 -3.10 -2.19
C GLU A 2 21.50 -3.06 -2.28
N LYS A 3 20.80 -3.93 -1.55
CA LYS A 3 19.34 -3.94 -1.56
C LYS A 3 18.80 -2.75 -0.77
N ILE A 4 17.89 -1.99 -1.38
CA ILE A 4 17.21 -0.88 -0.71
C ILE A 4 15.85 -1.37 -0.20
N THR A 5 15.55 -1.08 1.06
CA THR A 5 14.29 -1.48 1.70
C THR A 5 13.61 -0.27 2.30
N THR A 6 12.35 -0.07 1.98
CA THR A 6 11.47 0.90 2.63
C THR A 6 10.23 0.18 3.14
N SER A 7 9.66 0.67 4.23
CA SER A 7 8.46 0.08 4.82
C SER A 7 7.64 1.15 5.50
N GLY A 8 6.37 0.84 5.73
CA GLY A 8 5.48 1.76 6.39
C GLY A 8 4.25 1.06 6.94
N SER A 9 3.58 1.79 7.82
CA SER A 9 2.31 1.40 8.40
C SER A 9 1.44 2.64 8.52
N GLN A 10 0.17 2.51 8.17
CA GLN A 10 -0.82 3.57 8.39
C GLN A 10 -2.22 2.98 8.55
N VAL A 11 -3.12 3.76 9.13
CA VAL A 11 -4.54 3.42 9.19
C VAL A 11 -5.30 4.32 8.22
N LYS A 12 -6.14 3.74 7.36
CA LYS A 12 -6.95 4.50 6.42
C LYS A 12 -8.34 3.92 6.27
N SER A 13 -9.32 4.81 6.12
CA SER A 13 -10.69 4.52 5.71
C SER A 13 -10.99 5.15 4.35
N ASN A 14 -12.02 4.64 3.66
CA ASN A 14 -12.48 5.12 2.35
C ASN A 14 -11.32 5.20 1.34
N ILE A 15 -10.65 4.07 1.14
CA ILE A 15 -9.47 3.98 0.28
C ILE A 15 -9.94 3.92 -1.18
N ASP A 16 -10.05 5.07 -1.84
CA ASP A 16 -10.22 5.14 -3.30
C ASP A 16 -8.89 4.86 -3.99
N ASP A 17 -8.21 5.87 -4.56
CA ASP A 17 -6.85 5.75 -5.06
C ASP A 17 -5.87 6.38 -4.07
N LEU A 18 -5.35 5.57 -3.16
CA LEU A 18 -4.40 6.03 -2.14
C LEU A 18 -2.96 5.86 -2.63
N ILE A 19 -2.27 6.98 -2.82
CA ILE A 19 -0.87 7.03 -3.25
C ILE A 19 0.05 6.97 -2.03
N ILE A 20 0.90 5.94 -1.97
CA ILE A 20 1.88 5.75 -0.89
C ILE A 20 3.30 5.96 -1.41
N PRO A 21 3.96 7.07 -1.05
CA PRO A 21 5.33 7.33 -1.46
C PRO A 21 6.32 6.47 -0.66
N PHE A 22 7.41 6.03 -1.32
CA PHE A 22 8.48 5.27 -0.65
C PHE A 22 9.45 6.14 0.17
N GLY A 23 9.44 7.47 -0.04
CA GLY A 23 10.26 8.42 0.68
C GLY A 23 9.49 9.71 0.97
N GLY A 24 9.72 10.30 2.15
CA GLY A 24 9.09 11.56 2.58
C GLY A 24 9.62 12.83 1.88
N GLY A 25 10.44 12.68 0.83
CA GLY A 25 11.05 13.74 0.05
C GLY A 25 11.84 13.19 -1.15
N ASN A 26 11.93 13.97 -2.23
CA ASN A 26 12.60 13.64 -3.49
C ASN A 26 14.14 13.69 -3.31
N PRO A 27 14.96 12.77 -3.88
CA PRO A 27 14.64 11.74 -4.87
C PRO A 27 14.13 10.40 -4.30
N SER A 28 13.42 9.65 -5.15
CA SER A 28 12.99 8.29 -4.84
C SER A 28 14.16 7.40 -4.43
N PRO A 29 13.96 6.50 -3.45
CA PRO A 29 14.96 5.52 -3.05
C PRO A 29 15.22 4.44 -4.10
N TYR A 30 14.42 4.33 -5.17
CA TYR A 30 14.53 3.26 -6.16
C TYR A 30 14.83 3.79 -7.57
N SER A 31 15.75 3.12 -8.27
CA SER A 31 16.09 3.42 -9.67
C SER A 31 15.08 2.82 -10.66
N ILE A 32 14.44 1.71 -10.27
CA ILE A 32 13.37 0.99 -10.97
C ILE A 32 12.22 0.67 -10.00
N PRO A 33 11.00 0.34 -10.47
CA PRO A 33 9.92 -0.06 -9.56
C PRO A 33 10.33 -1.24 -8.66
N PRO A 34 10.21 -1.13 -7.32
CA PRO A 34 10.52 -2.23 -6.39
C PRO A 34 9.41 -3.29 -6.37
N VAL A 35 9.68 -4.42 -5.74
CA VAL A 35 8.62 -5.37 -5.35
C VAL A 35 8.00 -4.90 -4.05
N VAL A 36 6.67 -4.82 -4.00
CA VAL A 36 5.92 -4.42 -2.80
C VAL A 36 5.12 -5.60 -2.27
N VAL A 37 5.32 -5.91 -0.98
CA VAL A 37 4.46 -6.83 -0.24
C VAL A 37 3.55 -5.99 0.65
N PHE A 38 2.25 -6.23 0.53
CA PHE A 38 1.20 -5.47 1.20
C PHE A 38 0.30 -6.39 2.02
N SER A 39 0.03 -5.97 3.25
CA SER A 39 -0.81 -6.70 4.20
C SER A 39 -1.82 -5.74 4.84
N PRO A 40 -3.04 -5.65 4.26
CA PRO A 40 -4.15 -4.96 4.89
C PRO A 40 -4.79 -5.85 5.96
N ALA A 41 -5.04 -5.30 7.13
CA ALA A 41 -5.82 -5.91 8.21
C ALA A 41 -6.96 -4.96 8.55
N GLY A 42 -8.20 -5.43 8.44
CA GLY A 42 -9.40 -4.63 8.72
C GLY A 42 -10.42 -5.42 9.53
N PRO A 43 -11.49 -4.76 9.99
CA PRO A 43 -12.60 -5.43 10.61
C PRO A 43 -13.19 -6.44 9.62
N ARG A 44 -13.41 -7.66 10.10
CA ARG A 44 -14.19 -8.65 9.36
C ARG A 44 -15.65 -8.24 9.50
N ASP A 45 -16.19 -7.66 8.45
CA ASP A 45 -17.63 -7.43 8.33
C ASP A 45 -18.25 -8.68 7.70
N ASP A 46 -18.64 -9.64 8.54
CA ASP A 46 -19.24 -10.90 8.11
C ASP A 46 -20.63 -10.71 7.47
N ASP A 47 -21.25 -9.54 7.67
CA ASP A 47 -22.55 -9.19 7.09
C ASP A 47 -22.42 -8.47 5.73
N ASN A 48 -21.21 -8.05 5.35
CA ASN A 48 -20.96 -7.45 4.04
C ASN A 48 -20.34 -8.48 3.07
N PRO A 49 -21.12 -9.06 2.13
CA PRO A 49 -20.61 -10.02 1.15
C PRO A 49 -19.64 -9.39 0.13
N HIS A 50 -19.54 -8.06 0.11
CA HIS A 50 -18.62 -7.29 -0.73
C HIS A 50 -17.39 -6.84 0.05
N ASN A 51 -16.89 -7.66 0.97
CA ASN A 51 -15.73 -7.30 1.78
C ASN A 51 -14.43 -7.30 0.94
N ASP A 52 -14.32 -6.34 0.02
CA ASP A 52 -13.17 -6.13 -0.83
C ASP A 52 -11.97 -5.71 0.02
N VAL A 53 -10.97 -6.58 0.02
CA VAL A 53 -9.69 -6.34 0.65
C VAL A 53 -8.95 -5.29 -0.19
N PRO A 54 -8.37 -4.23 0.41
CA PRO A 54 -7.55 -3.29 -0.34
C PRO A 54 -6.47 -4.01 -1.13
N VAL A 55 -6.21 -3.58 -2.37
CA VAL A 55 -5.21 -4.19 -3.26
C VAL A 55 -4.27 -3.14 -3.82
N ILE A 56 -3.05 -3.55 -4.15
CA ILE A 56 -2.14 -2.73 -4.94
C ILE A 56 -2.57 -2.78 -6.41
N THR A 57 -2.76 -1.63 -7.03
CA THR A 57 -3.15 -1.51 -8.45
C THR A 57 -2.00 -1.08 -9.35
N SER A 58 -1.01 -0.38 -8.80
CA SER A 58 0.15 0.11 -9.55
C SER A 58 1.37 0.29 -8.64
N VAL A 59 2.56 0.06 -9.18
CA VAL A 59 3.85 0.30 -8.52
C VAL A 59 4.76 1.02 -9.50
N THR A 60 5.31 2.15 -9.07
CA THR A 60 6.34 2.90 -9.78
C THR A 60 7.62 2.90 -8.96
N LYS A 61 8.70 3.54 -9.43
CA LYS A 61 9.88 3.72 -8.59
C LYS A 61 9.65 4.67 -7.41
N ASP A 62 8.68 5.58 -7.49
CA ASP A 62 8.50 6.65 -6.50
C ASP A 62 7.44 6.33 -5.44
N HIS A 63 6.42 5.57 -5.84
CA HIS A 63 5.26 5.25 -5.01
C HIS A 63 4.53 3.99 -5.52
N PHE A 64 3.57 3.52 -4.72
CA PHE A 64 2.55 2.56 -5.14
C PHE A 64 1.15 3.08 -4.84
N VAL A 65 0.15 2.50 -5.51
CA VAL A 65 -1.26 2.88 -5.36
C VAL A 65 -2.04 1.72 -4.77
N ILE A 66 -2.78 1.99 -3.70
CA ILE A 66 -3.72 1.06 -3.07
C ILE A 66 -5.13 1.48 -3.46
N LYS A 67 -5.98 0.51 -3.81
CA LYS A 67 -7.41 0.70 -4.04
C LYS A 67 -8.28 -0.24 -3.22
N SER A 68 -9.40 0.26 -2.73
CA SER A 68 -10.48 -0.53 -2.15
C SER A 68 -11.85 -0.04 -2.63
N THR A 69 -12.77 -0.96 -2.84
CA THR A 69 -14.18 -0.66 -3.14
C THR A 69 -15.06 -0.69 -1.88
N ASN A 70 -14.45 -0.98 -0.72
CA ASN A 70 -15.10 -0.99 0.57
C ASN A 70 -15.09 0.39 1.24
N TRP A 71 -16.23 1.08 1.15
CA TRP A 71 -16.46 2.36 1.81
C TRP A 71 -16.92 2.13 3.26
N GLY A 72 -16.45 2.97 4.18
CA GLY A 72 -16.83 2.93 5.60
C GLY A 72 -15.99 2.01 6.48
N LEU A 73 -15.11 1.17 5.91
CA LEU A 73 -14.20 0.32 6.70
C LEU A 73 -12.82 0.97 6.86
N SER A 74 -12.23 0.78 8.05
CA SER A 74 -10.86 1.21 8.36
C SER A 74 -9.90 0.03 8.31
N TYR A 75 -8.80 0.18 7.59
CA TYR A 75 -7.75 -0.84 7.50
C TYR A 75 -6.45 -0.35 8.12
N VAL A 76 -5.81 -1.21 8.91
CA VAL A 76 -4.37 -1.14 9.21
C VAL A 76 -3.63 -1.68 8.01
N MET A 77 -2.75 -0.87 7.43
CA MET A 77 -2.08 -1.17 6.17
C MET A 77 -0.58 -1.22 6.40
N ASN A 78 -0.03 -2.44 6.45
CA ASN A 78 1.40 -2.66 6.56
C ASN A 78 1.99 -3.00 5.20
N TRP A 79 3.18 -2.48 4.90
CA TRP A 79 3.86 -2.77 3.65
C TRP A 79 5.38 -2.74 3.79
N ILE A 80 6.02 -3.46 2.88
CA ILE A 80 7.47 -3.44 2.66
C ILE A 80 7.74 -3.42 1.16
N ALA A 81 8.65 -2.56 0.73
CA ALA A 81 9.13 -2.45 -0.63
C ALA A 81 10.62 -2.80 -0.68
N ILE A 82 11.00 -3.65 -1.62
CA ILE A 82 12.36 -4.18 -1.75
C ILE A 82 12.81 -3.95 -3.19
N GLY A 83 13.89 -3.19 -3.36
CA GLY A 83 14.50 -2.88 -4.65
C GLY A 83 15.98 -3.17 -4.66
N GLU A 84 16.54 -3.16 -5.87
CA GLU A 84 17.97 -3.30 -6.16
C GLU A 84 18.69 -1.94 -6.21
#